data_AF-A0A951JR23-F1
#
_entry.id   AF-A0A951JR23-F1
#
_cell.length_a   1.000
_cell.length_b   1.000
_cell.length_c   1.000
_cell.angle_alpha   90.00
_cell.angle_beta   90.00
_cell.angle_gamma   90.00
#
_symmetry.space_group_name_H-M   'P 1'
#
loop_
_entity.id
_entity.type
_entity.pdbx_description
1 polymer ?
#
loop_
_entity_poly.entity_id
_entity_poly.type
_entity_poly.pdbx_seq_one_letter_code
_entity_poly.pdbx_strand_id
1 'polypeptide(L)'
;LGGLTGTVLVTALLRLAAGLGVTVVDLPLLLGGVLSSNPGTSFDAGHAIFAVLGILVLPLPLALLWPLIPGDRFTFRGALVKGALLGFVLAVLTGLLLPLLDVLSAADGVDFLDPGPFGLALGLAGPVQLLLGTQLYTLSFALVASMARGLQPLDAVGWGWWAHGSGESP
;
A
#
# COMPACT_ATOMS: atom_id res chain seq x y z
N LEU A 1 5.28 -11.66 -7.46
CA LEU A 1 6.45 -11.39 -6.61
C LEU A 1 6.44 -9.98 -6.03
N GLY A 2 6.45 -8.91 -6.84
CA GLY A 2 6.45 -7.52 -6.33
C GLY A 2 5.30 -7.21 -5.35
N GLY A 3 4.08 -7.65 -5.67
CA GLY A 3 2.93 -7.52 -4.76
C GLY A 3 3.13 -8.24 -3.43
N LEU A 4 3.56 -9.51 -3.47
CA LEU A 4 3.88 -10.30 -2.29
C LEU A 4 4.93 -9.61 -1.41
N THR A 5 6.05 -9.17 -1.99
CA THR A 5 7.11 -8.47 -1.26
C THR A 5 6.59 -7.17 -0.63
N GLY A 6 5.82 -6.39 -1.39
CA GLY A 6 5.20 -5.16 -0.90
C GLY A 6 4.23 -5.42 0.25
N THR A 7 3.35 -6.41 0.14
CA THR A 7 2.41 -6.79 1.21
C THR A 7 3.15 -7.23 2.47
N VAL A 8 4.19 -8.06 2.35
CA VAL A 8 4.99 -8.50 3.50
C VAL A 8 5.67 -7.32 4.19
N LEU A 9 6.26 -6.38 3.43
CA LEU A 9 6.92 -5.21 3.99
C LEU A 9 5.94 -4.27 4.70
N VAL A 10 4.78 -4.02 4.09
CA VAL A 10 3.73 -3.19 4.72
C VAL A 10 3.24 -3.86 6.01
N THR A 11 2.93 -5.15 5.99
CA THR A 11 2.52 -5.89 7.19
C THR A 11 3.59 -5.87 8.29
N ALA A 12 4.86 -6.06 7.94
CA ALA A 12 5.96 -6.01 8.90
C ALA A 12 6.07 -4.64 9.57
N LEU A 13 5.89 -3.55 8.81
CA LEU A 13 5.92 -2.20 9.34
C LEU A 13 4.72 -1.86 10.21
N LEU A 14 3.51 -2.33 9.85
CA LEU A 14 2.34 -2.17 10.70
C LEU A 14 2.56 -2.85 12.07
N ARG A 15 3.12 -4.07 12.08
CA ARG A 15 3.45 -4.79 13.32
C ARG A 15 4.55 -4.10 14.12
N LEU A 16 5.58 -3.62 13.46
CA LEU A 16 6.68 -2.90 14.11
C LEU A 16 6.18 -1.61 14.78
N ALA A 17 5.36 -0.83 14.07
CA ALA A 17 4.83 0.42 14.58
C ALA A 17 3.93 0.22 15.81
N ALA A 18 3.10 -0.83 15.81
CA ALA A 18 2.34 -1.24 16.99
C ALA A 18 3.27 -1.59 18.18
N GLY A 19 4.36 -2.32 17.92
CA GLY A 19 5.37 -2.64 18.94
C GLY A 19 6.12 -1.42 19.51
N LEU A 20 6.20 -0.32 18.74
CA LEU A 20 6.80 0.94 19.15
C LEU A 20 5.81 1.90 19.82
N GLY A 21 4.55 1.50 20.02
CA GLY A 21 3.51 2.36 20.59
C GLY A 21 3.07 3.50 19.65
N VAL A 22 3.38 3.41 18.37
CA VAL A 22 2.92 4.38 17.36
C VAL A 22 1.49 4.01 16.99
N THR A 23 0.58 4.98 17.06
CA THR A 23 -0.81 4.77 16.64
C THR A 23 -0.86 4.55 15.12
N VAL A 24 -1.25 3.35 14.70
CA VAL A 24 -1.38 2.99 13.28
C VAL A 24 -2.81 2.57 12.96
N VAL A 25 -3.27 2.99 11.78
CA VAL A 25 -4.49 2.50 11.14
C VAL A 25 -4.26 1.03 10.83
N ASP A 26 -4.88 0.17 11.62
CA ASP A 26 -4.90 -1.26 11.34
C ASP A 26 -5.91 -1.53 10.23
N LEU A 27 -5.49 -1.31 8.98
CA LEU A 27 -6.29 -1.56 7.78
C LEU A 27 -6.86 -2.98 7.75
N PRO A 28 -6.10 -4.04 8.10
CA PRO A 28 -6.66 -5.36 8.33
C PRO A 28 -7.84 -5.37 9.30
N LEU A 29 -7.67 -4.84 10.52
CA LEU A 29 -8.77 -4.81 11.50
C LEU A 29 -9.99 -4.02 11.00
N LEU A 30 -9.77 -2.92 10.27
CA LEU A 30 -10.82 -2.12 9.63
C LEU A 30 -11.61 -2.94 8.60
N LEU A 31 -10.91 -3.66 7.71
CA LEU A 31 -11.54 -4.52 6.71
C LEU A 31 -12.28 -5.70 7.35
N GLY A 32 -11.70 -6.27 8.39
CA GLY A 32 -12.26 -7.40 9.14
C GLY A 32 -13.47 -7.03 10.00
N GLY A 33 -13.50 -5.80 10.51
CA GLY A 33 -14.56 -5.29 11.39
C GLY A 33 -15.93 -5.28 10.70
N VAL A 34 -15.94 -5.12 9.37
CA VAL A 34 -17.15 -5.23 8.55
C VAL A 34 -17.75 -6.63 8.58
N LEU A 35 -16.92 -7.66 8.76
CA LEU A 35 -17.33 -9.07 8.70
C LEU A 35 -17.62 -9.69 10.07
N SER A 36 -16.99 -9.18 11.13
CA SER A 36 -17.08 -9.78 12.47
C SER A 36 -16.81 -8.76 13.57
N SER A 37 -17.60 -8.80 14.64
CA SER A 37 -17.38 -8.04 15.87
C SER A 37 -16.38 -8.68 16.83
N ASN A 38 -16.06 -9.98 16.66
CA ASN A 38 -15.00 -10.62 17.43
C ASN A 38 -13.62 -10.09 16.96
N PRO A 39 -12.77 -9.52 17.84
CA PRO A 39 -11.51 -8.91 17.44
C PRO A 39 -10.52 -9.87 16.79
N GLY A 40 -10.44 -11.12 17.26
CA GLY A 40 -9.54 -12.13 16.70
C GLY A 40 -9.96 -12.53 15.29
N THR A 41 -11.24 -12.90 15.14
CA THR A 41 -11.79 -13.28 13.83
C THR A 41 -11.78 -12.12 12.83
N SER A 42 -12.06 -10.90 13.31
CA SER A 42 -11.97 -9.67 12.53
C SER A 42 -10.55 -9.46 12.01
N PHE A 43 -9.56 -9.50 12.90
CA PHE A 43 -8.16 -9.36 12.50
C PHE A 43 -7.76 -10.40 11.45
N ASP A 44 -8.05 -11.68 11.67
CA ASP A 44 -7.68 -12.76 10.76
C ASP A 44 -8.36 -12.64 9.38
N ALA A 45 -9.67 -12.38 9.35
CA ALA A 45 -10.42 -12.21 8.12
C ALA A 45 -9.95 -10.96 7.35
N GLY A 46 -9.75 -9.86 8.07
CA GLY A 46 -9.25 -8.61 7.52
C GLY A 46 -7.82 -8.74 6.97
N HIS A 47 -6.96 -9.51 7.64
CA HIS A 47 -5.60 -9.78 7.16
C HIS A 47 -5.60 -10.65 5.91
N ALA A 48 -6.49 -11.65 5.84
CA ALA A 48 -6.67 -12.46 4.64
C ALA A 48 -7.13 -11.60 3.45
N ILE A 49 -8.11 -10.72 3.65
CA ILE A 49 -8.59 -9.78 2.62
C ILE A 49 -7.46 -8.84 2.20
N PHE A 50 -6.76 -8.22 3.14
CA PHE A 50 -5.64 -7.32 2.86
C PHE A 50 -4.54 -8.03 2.07
N ALA A 51 -4.23 -9.28 2.43
CA ALA A 51 -3.27 -10.10 1.71
C ALA A 51 -3.73 -10.43 0.29
N VAL A 52 -4.99 -10.85 0.09
CA VAL A 52 -5.55 -11.11 -1.24
C VAL A 52 -5.53 -9.84 -2.10
N LEU A 53 -5.94 -8.71 -1.52
CA LEU A 53 -5.92 -7.42 -2.21
C LEU A 53 -4.50 -7.03 -2.59
N GLY A 54 -3.54 -7.09 -1.66
CA GLY A 54 -2.15 -6.70 -1.91
C GLY A 54 -1.38 -7.68 -2.81
N ILE A 55 -1.67 -8.97 -2.77
CA ILE A 55 -0.90 -9.99 -3.50
C ILE A 55 -1.48 -10.23 -4.90
N LEU A 56 -2.79 -10.11 -5.07
CA LEU A 56 -3.48 -10.49 -6.31
C LEU A 56 -4.17 -9.29 -6.98
N VAL A 57 -4.95 -8.52 -6.22
CA VAL A 57 -5.83 -7.51 -6.82
C VAL A 57 -5.10 -6.23 -7.17
N LEU A 58 -4.21 -5.70 -6.31
CA LEU A 58 -3.44 -4.47 -6.53
C LEU A 58 -2.36 -4.61 -7.61
N PRO A 59 -1.57 -5.70 -7.69
CA PRO A 59 -0.52 -5.82 -8.70
C PRO A 59 -1.02 -5.83 -10.13
N LEU A 60 -2.21 -6.36 -10.39
CA LEU A 60 -2.81 -6.47 -11.73
C LEU A 60 -3.07 -5.10 -12.38
N PRO A 61 -3.93 -4.23 -11.82
CA PRO A 61 -4.15 -2.88 -12.32
C PRO A 61 -2.88 -2.06 -12.21
N LEU A 62 -2.05 -2.27 -11.17
CA LEU A 62 -0.78 -1.57 -11.08
C LEU A 62 0.11 -1.92 -12.27
N ALA A 63 0.27 -3.19 -12.65
CA ALA A 63 1.06 -3.61 -13.80
C ALA A 63 0.52 -3.07 -15.12
N LEU A 64 -0.82 -3.04 -15.28
CA LEU A 64 -1.49 -2.52 -16.47
C LEU A 64 -1.35 -0.99 -16.60
N LEU A 65 -1.49 -0.26 -15.48
CA LEU A 65 -1.44 1.20 -15.43
C LEU A 65 -0.02 1.74 -15.26
N TRP A 66 0.93 0.94 -14.77
CA TRP A 66 2.32 1.34 -14.54
C TRP A 66 2.94 2.09 -15.73
N PRO A 67 2.72 1.66 -17.00
CA PRO A 67 3.26 2.33 -18.17
C PRO A 67 2.67 3.73 -18.42
N LEU A 68 1.45 3.98 -17.91
CA LEU A 68 0.65 5.18 -18.09
C LEU A 68 0.86 6.21 -16.97
N ILE A 69 1.24 5.77 -15.77
CA ILE A 69 1.47 6.68 -14.65
C ILE A 69 2.75 7.49 -14.93
N PRO A 70 2.71 8.83 -14.78
CA PRO A 70 3.88 9.70 -14.95
C PRO A 70 5.07 9.26 -14.10
N GLY A 71 6.26 9.41 -14.66
CA GLY A 71 7.52 8.98 -14.06
C GLY A 71 8.12 7.77 -14.75
N ASP A 72 9.44 7.66 -14.65
CA ASP A 72 10.20 6.56 -15.23
C ASP A 72 9.79 5.21 -14.60
N ARG A 73 9.81 4.16 -15.39
CA ARG A 73 9.21 2.86 -15.06
C ARG A 73 10.10 2.00 -14.15
N PHE A 74 11.41 2.23 -14.16
CA PHE A 74 12.39 1.36 -13.48
C PHE A 74 13.33 2.09 -12.53
N THR A 75 13.16 3.40 -12.35
CA THR A 75 13.97 4.18 -11.41
C THR A 75 13.22 4.44 -10.13
N PHE A 76 13.99 4.58 -9.06
CA PHE A 76 13.48 4.90 -7.72
C PHE A 76 12.69 6.20 -7.68
N ARG A 77 13.14 7.24 -8.38
CA ARG A 77 12.39 8.50 -8.50
C ARG A 77 11.02 8.29 -9.15
N GLY A 78 10.98 7.51 -10.22
CA GLY A 78 9.72 7.14 -10.87
C GLY A 78 8.81 6.33 -9.96
N ALA A 79 9.36 5.36 -9.22
CA ALA A 79 8.62 4.56 -8.25
C ALA A 79 8.04 5.40 -7.09
N LEU A 80 8.77 6.42 -6.63
CA LEU A 80 8.30 7.37 -5.61
C LEU A 80 7.14 8.24 -6.11
N VAL A 81 7.24 8.77 -7.32
CA VAL A 81 6.17 9.58 -7.94
C VAL A 81 4.93 8.72 -8.13
N LYS A 82 5.08 7.49 -8.64
CA LYS A 82 3.98 6.54 -8.82
C LYS A 82 3.36 6.11 -7.50
N GLY A 83 4.18 5.90 -6.47
CA GLY A 83 3.75 5.64 -5.10
C GLY A 83 2.92 6.78 -4.54
N ALA A 84 3.35 8.03 -4.75
CA ALA A 84 2.67 9.20 -4.23
C ALA A 84 1.31 9.39 -4.92
N LEU A 85 1.27 9.24 -6.25
CA LEU A 85 0.05 9.31 -7.03
C LEU A 85 -0.93 8.19 -6.65
N LEU A 86 -0.45 6.95 -6.53
CA LEU A 86 -1.29 5.83 -6.12
C LEU A 86 -1.81 6.00 -4.68
N GLY A 87 -0.94 6.42 -3.76
CA GLY A 87 -1.30 6.74 -2.38
C GLY A 87 -2.36 7.83 -2.29
N PHE A 88 -2.21 8.90 -3.07
CA PHE A 88 -3.20 9.97 -3.14
C PHE A 88 -4.54 9.46 -3.69
N VAL A 89 -4.53 8.68 -4.78
CA VAL A 89 -5.75 8.11 -5.37
C VAL A 89 -6.45 7.19 -4.37
N LEU A 90 -5.71 6.29 -3.71
CA LEU A 90 -6.28 5.39 -2.70
C LEU A 90 -6.80 6.16 -1.48
N ALA A 91 -6.12 7.22 -1.05
CA ALA A 91 -6.59 8.08 0.04
C ALA A 91 -7.92 8.76 -0.32
N VAL A 92 -8.03 9.31 -1.54
CA VAL A 92 -9.27 9.92 -2.04
C VAL A 92 -10.39 8.87 -2.16
N LEU A 93 -10.10 7.72 -2.76
CA LEU A 93 -11.07 6.64 -2.89
C LEU A 93 -11.55 6.15 -1.52
N THR A 94 -10.66 5.97 -0.55
CA THR A 94 -11.02 5.54 0.81
C THR A 94 -11.86 6.62 1.51
N GLY A 95 -11.49 7.89 1.38
CA GLY A 95 -12.25 9.02 1.93
C GLY A 95 -13.64 9.20 1.30
N LEU A 96 -13.85 8.76 0.06
CA LEU A 96 -15.15 8.77 -0.61
C LEU A 96 -15.96 7.48 -0.36
N LEU A 97 -15.30 6.33 -0.24
CA LEU A 97 -15.92 5.04 0.02
C LEU A 97 -16.55 4.97 1.40
N LEU A 98 -15.88 5.50 2.44
CA LEU A 98 -16.39 5.42 3.81
C LEU A 98 -17.76 6.12 3.98
N PRO A 99 -17.97 7.37 3.53
CA PRO A 99 -19.29 8.01 3.56
C PRO A 99 -20.34 7.29 2.70
N LEU A 100 -19.93 6.73 1.55
CA LEU A 100 -20.85 6.01 0.67
C LEU A 100 -21.36 4.72 1.33
N LEU A 101 -20.48 3.97 2.00
CA LEU A 101 -20.85 2.77 2.74
C LEU A 101 -21.81 3.09 3.89
N ASP A 102 -21.61 4.23 4.55
CA ASP A 102 -22.50 4.72 5.61
C ASP A 102 -23.92 5.01 5.07
N VAL A 103 -24.00 5.73 3.94
CA VAL A 103 -25.28 6.01 3.24
C VAL A 103 -25.98 4.73 2.77
N LEU A 104 -25.22 3.76 2.23
CA LEU A 104 -25.77 2.49 1.77
C LEU A 104 -26.26 1.61 2.95
N SER A 105 -25.55 1.64 4.08
CA SER A 105 -25.99 0.96 5.32
C SER A 105 -27.34 1.48 5.79
N ALA A 106 -27.52 2.81 5.75
CA ALA A 106 -28.76 3.46 6.15
C ALA A 106 -29.92 3.19 5.18
N ALA A 107 -29.62 2.91 3.90
CA ALA A 107 -30.63 2.69 2.86
C ALA A 107 -31.19 1.26 2.83
N ASP A 108 -30.34 0.23 3.04
CA ASP A 108 -30.73 -1.18 2.90
C ASP A 108 -31.11 -1.85 4.23
N GLY A 109 -31.00 -1.15 5.37
CA GLY A 109 -31.23 -1.74 6.69
C GLY A 109 -30.26 -2.87 7.04
N VAL A 110 -29.16 -2.97 6.28
CA VAL A 110 -28.03 -3.84 6.55
C VAL A 110 -27.08 -3.02 7.40
N ASP A 111 -27.06 -3.32 8.70
CA ASP A 111 -26.05 -2.79 9.62
C ASP A 111 -24.69 -3.33 9.19
N PHE A 112 -24.01 -2.62 8.29
CA PHE A 112 -22.57 -2.75 8.20
C PHE A 112 -22.04 -2.33 9.56
N LEU A 113 -21.42 -3.28 10.28
CA LEU A 113 -20.78 -2.99 11.56
C LEU A 113 -19.89 -1.78 11.35
N ASP A 114 -20.24 -0.69 12.06
CA ASP A 114 -19.58 0.61 12.03
C ASP A 114 -18.08 0.36 11.82
N PRO A 115 -17.44 0.91 10.77
CA PRO A 115 -16.00 0.77 10.54
C PRO A 115 -15.17 1.20 11.76
N GLY A 116 -15.86 1.75 12.75
CA GLY A 116 -15.44 2.01 14.10
C GLY A 116 -15.08 3.48 14.17
N PRO A 117 -15.04 4.04 15.39
CA PRO A 117 -14.53 5.40 15.62
C PRO A 117 -13.11 5.60 15.04
N PHE A 118 -12.40 4.53 14.65
CA PHE A 118 -11.09 4.53 14.01
C PHE A 118 -11.03 5.34 12.69
N GLY A 119 -12.06 5.29 11.84
CA GLY A 119 -12.03 5.99 10.54
C GLY A 119 -12.01 7.52 10.65
N LEU A 120 -12.68 8.07 11.67
CA LEU A 120 -12.76 9.51 11.94
C LEU A 120 -11.73 9.99 12.99
N ALA A 121 -11.35 9.14 13.95
CA ALA A 121 -10.42 9.52 15.02
C ALA A 121 -8.97 9.70 14.57
N LEU A 122 -8.57 9.11 13.43
CA LEU A 122 -7.19 9.15 12.96
C LEU A 122 -6.81 10.46 12.23
N GLY A 123 -7.77 11.29 11.83
CA GLY A 123 -7.50 12.57 11.17
C GLY A 123 -6.47 12.47 10.03
N LEU A 124 -5.44 13.32 10.05
CA LEU A 124 -4.37 13.33 9.04
C LEU A 124 -3.43 12.10 9.11
N ALA A 125 -3.45 11.30 10.18
CA ALA A 125 -2.58 10.13 10.30
C ALA A 125 -2.94 9.00 9.33
N GLY A 126 -4.23 8.83 9.02
CA GLY A 126 -4.72 7.84 8.06
C GLY A 126 -4.16 8.03 6.65
N PRO A 127 -4.36 9.21 6.04
CA PRO A 127 -3.78 9.53 4.74
C PRO A 127 -2.25 9.40 4.68
N VAL A 128 -1.54 9.81 5.75
CA VAL A 128 -0.08 9.69 5.82
C VAL A 128 0.35 8.22 5.81
N GLN A 129 -0.33 7.36 6.56
CA GLN A 129 0.00 5.94 6.62
C GLN A 129 -0.34 5.18 5.34
N LEU A 130 -1.46 5.52 4.69
CA LEU A 130 -1.78 5.05 3.34
C LEU A 130 -0.69 5.45 2.34
N LEU A 131 -0.22 6.70 2.42
CA LEU A 131 0.85 7.20 1.56
C LEU A 131 2.16 6.46 1.81
N LEU A 132 2.57 6.27 3.07
CA LEU A 132 3.78 5.50 3.40
C LEU A 132 3.68 4.04 2.94
N GLY A 133 2.55 3.37 3.20
CA GLY A 133 2.33 1.99 2.79
C GLY A 133 2.38 1.82 1.26
N THR A 134 1.76 2.74 0.52
CA THR A 134 1.79 2.73 -0.95
C THR A 134 3.18 3.00 -1.51
N GLN A 135 3.96 3.89 -0.90
CA GLN A 135 5.36 4.11 -1.30
C GLN A 135 6.20 2.84 -1.19
N LEU A 136 6.10 2.14 -0.06
CA LEU A 136 6.84 0.89 0.15
C LEU A 136 6.40 -0.19 -0.83
N TYR A 137 5.10 -0.26 -1.09
CA TYR A 137 4.55 -1.20 -2.05
C TYR A 137 5.01 -0.91 -3.48
N THR A 138 4.95 0.35 -3.95
CA THR A 138 5.39 0.71 -5.31
C THR A 138 6.90 0.63 -5.48
N LEU A 139 7.68 0.94 -4.45
CA LEU A 139 9.13 0.73 -4.44
C LEU A 139 9.47 -0.76 -4.57
N SER A 140 8.79 -1.62 -3.80
CA SER A 140 8.97 -3.08 -3.89
C SER A 140 8.60 -3.60 -5.27
N PHE A 141 7.50 -3.11 -5.84
CA PHE A 141 7.07 -3.47 -7.19
C PHE A 141 8.10 -3.03 -8.24
N ALA A 142 8.56 -1.78 -8.18
CA ALA A 142 9.56 -1.24 -9.10
C ALA A 142 10.89 -1.99 -9.02
N LEU A 143 11.33 -2.33 -7.81
CA LEU A 143 12.56 -3.09 -7.57
C LEU A 143 12.47 -4.50 -8.15
N VAL A 144 11.35 -5.21 -7.93
CA VAL A 144 11.17 -6.55 -8.51
C VAL A 144 11.07 -6.47 -10.03
N ALA A 145 10.39 -5.44 -10.56
CA ALA A 145 10.28 -5.23 -11.99
C ALA A 145 11.63 -4.88 -12.66
N SER A 146 12.51 -4.13 -11.97
CA SER A 146 13.85 -3.82 -12.48
C SER A 146 14.76 -5.04 -12.45
N MET A 147 14.75 -5.83 -11.37
CA MET A 147 15.49 -7.09 -11.27
C MET A 147 15.07 -8.10 -12.34
N ALA A 148 13.77 -8.18 -12.66
CA ALA A 148 13.27 -9.02 -13.75
C ALA A 148 13.81 -8.62 -15.14
N ARG A 149 14.36 -7.41 -15.27
CA ARG A 149 15.02 -6.91 -16.49
C ARG A 149 16.55 -6.96 -16.43
N GLY A 150 17.10 -7.61 -15.40
CA GLY A 150 18.55 -7.72 -15.21
C GLY A 150 19.21 -6.46 -14.64
N LEU A 151 18.44 -5.46 -14.21
CA LEU A 151 18.99 -4.29 -13.52
C LEU A 151 19.30 -4.64 -12.07
N GLN A 152 20.47 -4.21 -11.57
CA GLN A 152 20.77 -4.42 -10.17
C GLN A 152 19.90 -3.49 -9.29
N PRO A 153 19.56 -3.91 -8.06
CA PRO A 153 18.86 -3.09 -7.08
C PRO A 153 19.47 -1.69 -6.91
N LEU A 154 20.81 -1.61 -6.84
CA LEU A 154 21.54 -0.35 -6.66
C LEU A 154 21.42 0.58 -7.87
N ASP A 155 21.37 0.02 -9.07
CA ASP A 155 21.18 0.79 -10.31
C ASP A 155 19.77 1.35 -10.40
N ALA A 156 18.77 0.55 -9.99
CA ALA A 156 17.38 0.98 -9.93
C ALA A 156 17.14 2.12 -8.92
N VAL A 157 17.95 2.18 -7.85
CA VAL A 157 17.94 3.27 -6.86
C VAL A 157 18.63 4.54 -7.37
N GLY A 158 19.34 4.47 -8.51
CA GLY A 158 20.15 5.56 -9.05
C GLY A 158 21.52 5.68 -8.37
N TRP A 159 21.92 4.67 -7.60
CA TRP A 159 23.25 4.56 -6.99
C TRP A 159 24.29 3.90 -7.91
N GLY A 160 23.87 3.26 -9.00
CA GLY A 160 24.77 2.66 -10.01
C GLY A 160 25.78 3.64 -10.62
N TRP A 161 25.44 4.94 -10.66
CA TRP A 161 26.33 5.99 -11.17
C TRP A 161 27.57 6.19 -10.28
N TRP A 162 27.52 5.78 -9.00
CA TRP A 162 28.68 5.78 -8.11
C TRP A 162 29.55 4.53 -8.26
N ALA A 163 28.98 3.40 -8.70
CA ALA A 163 29.70 2.14 -8.85
C ALA A 163 30.44 2.01 -10.19
N HIS A 164 30.00 2.71 -11.24
CA HIS A 164 30.67 2.70 -12.56
C HIS A 164 31.60 3.90 -12.81
N GLY A 165 31.79 4.79 -11.84
CA GLY A 165 32.71 5.93 -11.92
C GLY A 165 34.20 5.60 -11.79
N SER A 166 34.62 4.32 -11.83
CA SER A 166 36.04 3.93 -11.70
C SER A 166 36.56 3.00 -12.81
N GLY A 167 35.79 2.78 -13.88
CA GLY A 167 36.04 1.66 -14.78
C GLY A 167 36.57 1.95 -16.18
N GLU A 168 36.14 3.03 -16.85
CA GLU A 168 36.50 3.24 -18.26
C GLU A 168 36.79 4.72 -18.55
N SER A 169 38.09 5.03 -18.56
CA SER A 169 38.74 5.85 -19.59
C SER A 169 39.76 4.95 -20.29
N PRO A 170 39.99 5.04 -21.61
CA PRO A 170 39.84 6.20 -22.50
C PRO A 170 38.70 6.12 -23.55
#